data_AF-A0A962T136-F1
#
_entry.id   AF-A0A962T136-F1
#
_cell.length_a   1.000
_cell.length_b   1.000
_cell.length_c   1.000
_cell.angle_alpha   90.00
_cell.angle_beta   90.00
_cell.angle_gamma   90.00
#
_symmetry.space_group_name_H-M   'P 1'
#
loop_
_entity.id
_entity.type
_entity.pdbx_description
1 polymer ?
#
loop_
_entity_poly.entity_id
_entity_poly.type
_entity_poly.pdbx_seq_one_letter_code
_entity_poly.pdbx_strand_id
1 'polypeptide(L)'
;MDFGNHIRRIRQRRYQVNRRYSIKSVAERIGVDPDDLERIERNRKPPDEEVLQRLANDLGEDMDLLLALVGQIASDIRETIIRRPVLFTELIRGVSDLPDKKLIMLIHEANRDRSGHGFKPVTRIVDQ
;
A
#
# COMPACT_ATOMS: atom_id res chain seq x y z
N MET A 1 12.48 -6.75 2.06
CA MET A 1 12.80 -5.43 1.48
C MET A 1 12.30 -4.40 2.47
N ASP A 2 13.07 -3.37 2.76
CA ASP A 2 12.73 -2.37 3.77
C ASP A 2 12.13 -1.12 3.10
N PHE A 3 11.14 -0.49 3.73
CA PHE A 3 10.30 0.56 3.15
C PHE A 3 11.10 1.72 2.55
N GLY A 4 12.01 2.32 3.34
CA GLY A 4 12.79 3.47 2.90
C GLY A 4 13.69 3.16 1.71
N ASN A 5 14.29 1.96 1.68
CA ASN A 5 15.08 1.48 0.55
C ASN A 5 14.23 1.27 -0.71
N HIS A 6 13.00 0.77 -0.57
CA HIS A 6 12.05 0.60 -1.68
C HIS A 6 11.71 1.95 -2.32
N ILE A 7 11.28 2.92 -1.50
CA ILE A 7 10.93 4.28 -1.95
C ILE A 7 12.12 4.97 -2.63
N ARG A 8 13.30 4.93 -2.00
CA ARG A 8 14.53 5.51 -2.55
C ARG A 8 14.86 4.92 -3.91
N ARG A 9 14.78 3.59 -4.05
CA ARG A 9 15.09 2.89 -5.31
C ARG A 9 14.15 3.34 -6.44
N ILE A 10 12.86 3.43 -6.17
CA ILE A 10 11.85 3.86 -7.16
C ILE A 10 12.09 5.32 -7.56
N ARG A 11 12.24 6.21 -6.57
CA ARG A 11 12.50 7.62 -6.83
C ARG A 11 13.77 7.81 -7.66
N GLN A 12 14.88 7.15 -7.30
CA GLN A 12 16.14 7.25 -8.03
C GLN A 12 16.03 6.72 -9.47
N ARG A 13 15.35 5.58 -9.68
CA ARG A 13 15.09 5.05 -11.03
C ARG A 13 14.31 6.06 -11.87
N ARG A 14 13.26 6.68 -11.31
CA ARG A 14 12.49 7.70 -12.02
C ARG A 14 13.28 8.99 -12.24
N TYR A 15 14.18 9.35 -11.33
CA TYR A 15 15.05 10.51 -11.45
C TYR A 15 16.03 10.42 -12.61
N GLN A 16 16.51 9.20 -12.93
CA GLN A 16 17.37 8.96 -14.10
C GLN A 16 16.70 9.36 -15.42
N VAL A 17 15.37 9.29 -15.48
CA VAL A 17 14.57 9.64 -16.67
C VAL A 17 13.99 11.04 -16.57
N ASN A 18 13.56 11.46 -15.37
CA ASN A 18 12.89 12.73 -15.15
C ASN A 18 13.35 13.39 -13.84
N ARG A 19 14.02 14.55 -13.96
CA ARG A 19 14.57 15.31 -12.83
C ARG A 19 13.53 15.76 -11.80
N ARG A 20 12.22 15.74 -12.13
CA ARG A 20 11.14 16.00 -11.16
C ARG A 20 11.12 15.02 -9.98
N TYR A 21 11.81 13.88 -10.09
CA TYR A 21 11.97 12.92 -8.99
C TYR A 21 13.22 13.21 -8.13
N SER A 22 13.72 14.45 -8.17
CA SER A 22 14.70 14.92 -7.19
C SER A 22 14.11 14.82 -5.79
N ILE A 23 14.96 14.69 -4.77
CA ILE A 23 14.46 14.59 -3.39
C ILE A 23 13.64 15.81 -2.99
N LYS A 24 14.09 17.02 -3.38
CA LYS A 24 13.38 18.27 -3.12
C LYS A 24 12.00 18.31 -3.77
N SER A 25 11.95 17.95 -5.06
CA SER A 25 10.70 18.00 -5.83
C SER A 25 9.68 16.96 -5.39
N VAL A 26 10.12 15.76 -4.96
CA VAL A 26 9.21 14.76 -4.40
C VAL A 26 8.70 15.22 -3.04
N ALA A 27 9.60 15.67 -2.16
CA ALA A 27 9.26 16.16 -0.84
C ALA A 27 8.20 17.28 -0.90
N GLU A 28 8.40 18.24 -1.81
CA GLU A 28 7.44 19.32 -2.09
C GLU A 28 6.06 18.79 -2.49
N ARG A 29 5.98 17.85 -3.44
CA ARG A 29 4.69 17.30 -3.91
C ARG A 29 3.96 16.45 -2.88
N ILE A 30 4.71 15.78 -2.00
CA ILE A 30 4.12 15.02 -0.89
C ILE A 30 3.96 15.87 0.38
N GLY A 31 4.25 17.18 0.33
CA GLY A 31 4.03 18.11 1.43
C GLY A 31 4.89 17.85 2.67
N VAL A 32 6.16 17.45 2.49
CA VAL A 32 7.14 17.29 3.57
C VAL A 32 8.44 18.01 3.25
N ASP A 33 9.28 18.24 4.26
CA ASP A 33 10.61 18.81 4.04
C ASP A 33 11.55 17.80 3.35
N PRO A 34 12.51 18.25 2.52
CA PRO A 34 13.46 17.36 1.86
C PRO A 34 14.25 16.46 2.84
N ASP A 35 14.63 17.01 3.98
CA ASP A 35 15.36 16.30 5.04
C ASP A 35 14.51 15.18 5.65
N ASP A 36 13.20 15.41 5.78
CA ASP A 36 12.26 14.39 6.26
C ASP A 36 12.14 13.23 5.27
N LEU A 37 11.98 13.52 3.98
CA LEU A 37 11.99 12.47 2.95
C LEU A 37 13.33 11.72 2.95
N GLU A 38 14.45 12.41 3.17
CA GLU A 38 15.77 11.78 3.24
C GLU A 38 15.93 10.85 4.46
N ARG A 39 15.31 11.21 5.59
CA ARG A 39 15.26 10.36 6.79
C ARG A 39 14.33 9.17 6.58
N ILE A 40 13.19 9.37 5.93
CA ILE A 40 12.25 8.31 5.56
C ILE A 40 12.93 7.30 4.62
N GLU A 41 13.60 7.76 3.56
CA GLU A 41 14.35 6.92 2.61
C GLU A 41 15.51 6.14 3.26
N ARG A 42 15.94 6.53 4.46
CA ARG A 42 16.96 5.83 5.25
C ARG A 42 16.40 5.10 6.46
N ASN A 43 15.08 5.01 6.58
CA ASN A 43 14.38 4.39 7.72
C ASN A 43 14.76 5.00 9.09
N ARG A 44 15.10 6.30 9.10
CA ARG A 44 15.41 7.08 10.31
C ARG A 44 14.21 7.87 10.83
N LYS A 45 13.09 7.83 10.10
CA LYS A 45 11.81 8.43 10.46
C LYS A 45 10.72 7.55 9.83
N PRO A 46 9.77 7.00 10.60
CA PRO A 46 8.62 6.33 10.02
C PRO A 46 7.69 7.40 9.39
N PRO A 47 7.15 7.16 8.18
CA PRO A 47 6.09 8.00 7.63
C PRO A 47 4.76 7.72 8.37
N ASP A 48 3.86 8.70 8.37
CA ASP A 48 2.45 8.46 8.69
C ASP A 48 1.69 7.98 7.43
N GLU A 49 0.44 7.55 7.62
CA GLU A 49 -0.42 7.02 6.55
C GLU A 49 -0.70 8.08 5.47
N GLU A 50 -0.78 9.37 5.82
CA GLU A 50 -1.00 10.43 4.84
C GLU A 50 0.24 10.64 3.93
N VAL A 51 1.44 10.60 4.51
CA VAL A 51 2.70 10.63 3.76
C VAL A 51 2.84 9.37 2.91
N LEU A 52 2.49 8.19 3.42
CA LEU A 52 2.47 6.94 2.64
C LEU A 52 1.53 7.06 1.44
N GLN A 53 0.33 7.59 1.64
CA GLN A 53 -0.65 7.78 0.57
C GLN A 53 -0.15 8.75 -0.51
N ARG A 54 0.46 9.86 -0.09
CA ARG A 54 1.04 10.85 -1.01
C ARG A 54 2.24 10.28 -1.77
N LEU A 55 3.08 9.48 -1.11
CA LEU A 55 4.18 8.74 -1.75
C LEU A 55 3.67 7.71 -2.75
N ALA A 56 2.65 6.92 -2.39
CA ALA A 56 2.00 5.96 -3.28
C ALA A 56 1.50 6.65 -4.56
N ASN A 57 0.79 7.76 -4.40
CA ASN A 57 0.26 8.54 -5.52
C ASN A 57 1.38 9.17 -6.38
N ASP A 58 2.38 9.79 -5.78
CA ASP A 58 3.48 10.45 -6.51
C ASP A 58 4.40 9.46 -7.23
N LEU A 59 4.68 8.35 -6.55
CA LEU A 59 5.56 7.29 -7.01
C LEU A 59 4.80 6.15 -7.70
N GLY A 60 3.49 6.28 -7.93
CA GLY A 60 2.66 5.28 -8.63
C GLY A 60 2.81 3.87 -8.06
N GLU A 61 2.91 3.76 -6.74
CA GLU A 61 2.98 2.50 -6.00
C GLU A 61 1.62 2.18 -5.40
N ASP A 62 1.42 0.91 -5.06
CA ASP A 62 0.22 0.46 -4.35
C ASP A 62 0.32 0.82 -2.85
N MET A 63 -0.75 1.38 -2.29
CA MET A 63 -0.78 1.82 -0.90
C MET A 63 -0.70 0.65 0.09
N ASP A 64 -1.38 -0.45 -0.19
CA ASP A 64 -1.37 -1.65 0.65
C ASP A 64 0.02 -2.29 0.64
N LEU A 65 0.71 -2.26 -0.50
CA LEU A 65 2.13 -2.67 -0.58
C LEU A 65 3.01 -1.80 0.32
N LEU A 66 2.88 -0.47 0.26
CA LEU A 66 3.69 0.44 1.08
C LEU A 66 3.43 0.27 2.58
N LEU A 67 2.16 0.09 2.97
CA LEU A 67 1.77 -0.19 4.35
C LEU A 67 2.34 -1.54 4.83
N ALA A 68 2.28 -2.58 4.00
CA ALA A 68 2.85 -3.88 4.33
C ALA A 68 4.36 -3.81 4.56
N LEU A 69 5.08 -2.97 3.80
CA LEU A 69 6.53 -2.75 3.96
C LEU A 69 6.90 -2.10 5.31
N VAL A 70 5.97 -1.40 5.97
CA VAL A 70 6.15 -0.85 7.32
C VAL A 70 5.44 -1.69 8.41
N GLY A 71 4.92 -2.87 8.05
CA GLY A 71 4.24 -3.78 8.98
C GLY A 71 2.85 -3.30 9.40
N GLN A 72 2.19 -2.50 8.57
CA GLN A 72 0.86 -1.95 8.80
C GLN A 72 -0.14 -2.42 7.74
N ILE A 73 -1.42 -2.20 8.02
CA ILE A 73 -2.55 -2.38 7.11
C ILE A 73 -3.33 -1.06 7.05
N ALA A 74 -4.11 -0.86 5.99
CA ALA A 74 -4.89 0.36 5.83
C ALA A 74 -5.91 0.53 6.96
N SER A 75 -6.16 1.78 7.33
CA SER A 75 -7.06 2.15 8.44
C SER A 75 -8.47 1.57 8.27
N ASP A 76 -9.02 1.57 7.05
CA ASP A 76 -10.33 1.01 6.72
C ASP A 76 -10.38 -0.54 6.87
N ILE A 77 -9.30 -1.24 6.53
CA ILE A 77 -9.15 -2.68 6.77
C ILE A 77 -9.10 -2.96 8.27
N ARG A 78 -8.31 -2.17 9.02
CA ARG A 78 -8.25 -2.28 10.48
C ARG A 78 -9.61 -2.07 11.12
N GLU A 79 -10.35 -1.03 10.72
CA GLU A 79 -11.72 -0.77 11.19
C GLU A 79 -12.67 -1.93 10.87
N THR A 80 -12.55 -2.50 9.67
CA THR A 80 -13.34 -3.65 9.22
C THR A 80 -13.10 -4.87 10.12
N ILE A 81 -11.84 -5.17 10.46
CA ILE A 81 -11.47 -6.25 11.38
C ILE A 81 -12.01 -5.97 12.79
N ILE A 82 -11.82 -4.75 13.31
CA ILE A 82 -12.30 -4.36 14.65
C ILE A 82 -13.81 -4.48 14.78
N ARG A 83 -14.57 -4.22 13.71
CA ARG A 83 -16.03 -4.32 13.73
C ARG A 83 -16.53 -5.77 13.89
N ARG A 84 -15.77 -6.76 13.42
CA ARG A 84 -16.15 -8.18 13.44
C ARG A 84 -14.93 -9.07 13.70
N PRO A 85 -14.29 -8.96 14.87
CA PRO A 85 -12.95 -9.50 15.09
C PRO A 85 -12.91 -11.02 15.02
N VAL A 86 -13.91 -11.71 15.58
CA VAL A 86 -13.97 -13.18 15.55
C VAL A 86 -14.11 -13.69 14.11
N LEU A 87 -15.07 -13.16 13.34
CA LEU A 87 -15.32 -13.59 11.96
C LEU A 87 -14.11 -13.34 11.04
N PHE A 88 -13.49 -12.16 11.13
CA PHE A 88 -12.31 -11.86 10.31
C PHE A 88 -11.08 -12.65 10.75
N THR A 89 -10.91 -12.92 12.05
CA THR A 89 -9.80 -13.75 12.52
C THR A 89 -9.94 -15.19 12.01
N GLU A 90 -11.14 -15.77 12.09
CA GLU A 90 -11.42 -17.12 11.55
C GLU A 90 -11.21 -17.15 10.03
N LEU A 91 -11.73 -16.15 9.30
CA LEU A 91 -11.52 -16.04 7.86
C LEU A 91 -10.03 -15.96 7.50
N ILE A 92 -9.27 -15.04 8.11
CA ILE A 92 -7.85 -14.81 7.81
C ILE A 92 -7.03 -16.07 8.10
N ARG A 93 -7.25 -16.72 9.25
CA ARG A 93 -6.59 -18.00 9.59
C ARG A 93 -6.97 -19.13 8.64
N GLY A 94 -8.23 -19.19 8.22
CA GLY A 94 -8.72 -20.21 7.29
C GLY A 94 -8.16 -20.07 5.87
N VAL A 95 -7.79 -18.86 5.46
CA VAL A 95 -7.26 -18.60 4.11
C VAL A 95 -5.73 -18.44 4.05
N SER A 96 -5.02 -18.40 5.19
CA SER A 96 -3.58 -18.04 5.23
C SER A 96 -2.67 -18.97 4.45
N ASP A 97 -3.04 -20.25 4.34
CA ASP A 97 -2.25 -21.28 3.66
C ASP A 97 -2.88 -21.72 2.32
N LEU A 98 -3.86 -20.97 1.82
CA LEU A 98 -4.46 -21.26 0.52
C LEU A 98 -3.53 -20.79 -0.61
N PRO A 99 -3.40 -21.59 -1.70
CA PRO A 99 -2.78 -21.11 -2.92
C PRO A 99 -3.51 -19.88 -3.47
N ASP A 100 -2.76 -18.91 -4.02
CA ASP A 100 -3.29 -17.66 -4.56
C ASP A 100 -4.51 -17.85 -5.47
N LYS A 101 -4.47 -18.87 -6.34
CA LYS A 101 -5.59 -19.21 -7.23
C LYS A 101 -6.91 -19.46 -6.49
N LYS A 102 -6.86 -20.14 -5.34
CA LYS A 102 -8.04 -20.38 -4.51
C LYS A 102 -8.49 -19.11 -3.80
N LEU A 103 -7.55 -18.32 -3.28
CA LEU A 103 -7.86 -17.05 -2.64
C LEU A 103 -8.55 -16.07 -3.62
N ILE A 104 -8.05 -16.00 -4.85
CA ILE A 104 -8.67 -15.20 -5.94
C ILE A 104 -10.11 -15.66 -6.20
N MET A 105 -10.37 -16.96 -6.21
CA MET A 105 -11.74 -17.47 -6.38
C MET A 105 -12.68 -17.03 -5.24
N LEU A 106 -12.23 -17.09 -3.99
CA LEU A 106 -12.99 -16.62 -2.83
C LEU A 106 -13.27 -15.12 -2.89
N ILE A 107 -12.28 -14.32 -3.30
CA ILE A 107 -12.45 -12.87 -3.52
C ILE A 107 -13.51 -12.61 -4.60
N HIS A 108 -13.46 -13.35 -5.71
CA HIS A 108 -14.47 -13.23 -6.78
C HIS A 108 -15.88 -13.63 -6.34
N GLU A 109 -16.00 -14.64 -5.48
CA GLU A 109 -17.27 -15.05 -4.88
C GLU A 109 -17.84 -13.95 -3.97
N ALA A 110 -17.02 -13.43 -3.04
CA ALA A 110 -17.42 -12.33 -2.15
C ALA A 110 -17.81 -11.04 -2.90
N ASN A 111 -17.17 -10.76 -4.04
CA ASN A 111 -17.50 -9.60 -4.88
C ASN A 111 -18.78 -9.80 -5.69
N ARG A 112 -19.14 -11.04 -6.07
CA ARG A 112 -20.41 -11.33 -6.77
C ARG A 112 -21.61 -11.01 -5.89
N ASP A 113 -21.58 -11.40 -4.63
CA ASP A 113 -22.66 -11.12 -3.69
C ASP A 113 -22.80 -9.62 -3.36
N ARG A 114 -21.74 -8.84 -3.57
CA ARG A 114 -21.74 -7.37 -3.43
C ARG A 114 -22.26 -6.62 -4.66
N SER A 115 -22.43 -7.29 -5.80
CA SER A 115 -22.76 -6.65 -7.09
C SER A 115 -24.18 -6.06 -7.16
N GLY A 116 -24.99 -6.20 -6.10
CA GLY A 116 -26.24 -5.45 -5.92
C GLY A 116 -26.11 -4.05 -5.29
N HIS A 117 -24.91 -3.63 -4.84
CA HIS A 117 -24.71 -2.42 -4.02
C HIS A 117 -23.60 -1.45 -4.50
N GLY A 118 -23.19 -1.49 -5.77
CA GLY A 118 -22.37 -0.42 -6.38
C GLY A 118 -20.89 -0.35 -5.95
N PHE A 119 -20.25 -1.49 -5.65
CA PHE A 119 -18.84 -1.56 -5.26
C PHE A 119 -17.88 -1.71 -6.47
N LYS A 120 -16.73 -1.00 -6.49
CA LYS A 120 -15.67 -1.20 -7.51
C LYS A 120 -14.71 -2.31 -7.07
N PRO A 121 -14.44 -3.32 -7.92
CA PRO A 121 -13.61 -4.47 -7.53
C PRO A 121 -12.13 -4.09 -7.32
N VAL A 122 -11.48 -4.82 -6.41
CA VAL A 122 -10.07 -4.67 -5.99
C VAL A 122 -9.06 -5.17 -7.05
N THR A 123 -9.51 -5.63 -8.22
CA THR A 123 -8.64 -6.23 -9.23
C THR A 123 -7.79 -5.19 -9.98
N ARG A 124 -6.66 -4.84 -9.39
CA ARG A 124 -5.50 -4.18 -10.04
C ARG A 124 -4.17 -4.75 -9.53
N ILE A 125 -4.05 -6.05 -9.28
CA ILE A 125 -2.75 -6.64 -8.88
C ILE A 125 -2.35 -7.89 -9.70
N VAL A 126 -3.26 -8.50 -10.46
CA VAL A 126 -2.94 -9.67 -11.29
C VAL A 126 -2.90 -9.29 -12.76
N ASP A 127 -1.93 -8.48 -13.18
CA ASP A 127 -1.45 -8.33 -14.58
C ASP A 127 -0.32 -7.27 -14.66
N GLN A 128 0.78 -7.43 -13.91
CA GLN A 128 2.09 -6.83 -14.21
C GLN A 128 3.23 -7.70 -13.69
#